data_AF-A0AAN7AJ95-F1
#
_entry.id   AF-A0AAN7AJ95-F1
#
_cell.length_a   1.000
_cell.length_b   1.000
_cell.length_c   1.000
_cell.angle_alpha   90.00
_cell.angle_beta   90.00
_cell.angle_gamma   90.00
#
_symmetry.space_group_name_H-M   'P 1'
#
loop_
_entity.id
_entity.type
_entity.pdbx_description
1 polymer ?
#
loop_
_entity_poly.entity_id
_entity_poly.type
_entity_poly.pdbx_seq_one_letter_code
_entity_poly.pdbx_strand_id
1 'polypeptide(L)'
;MSTIPGPSGIPLSHHPDGTGYKLLELQSELLELLESENPPATLTIHPSPTAALLKTPGNNKTYSLRQKNTSNALILLKPAEYNGNPRKGGETETEEEEISAIATVHEMIELVPEESDVQAPTPKARGKWHEKFGRTR
;
A
#
# COMPACT_ATOMS: atom_id res chain seq x y z
N MET A 1 -23.37 16.11 42.97
CA MET A 1 -23.50 16.30 41.51
C MET A 1 -22.59 15.28 40.86
N SER A 2 -23.14 14.17 40.36
CA SER A 2 -22.37 13.12 39.69
C SER A 2 -22.24 13.44 38.20
N THR A 3 -21.02 13.55 37.71
CA THR A 3 -20.72 13.61 36.27
C THR A 3 -20.76 12.19 35.70
N ILE A 4 -21.62 11.99 34.70
CA ILE A 4 -21.69 10.74 33.93
C ILE A 4 -20.38 10.65 33.13
N PRO A 5 -19.56 9.57 33.26
CA PRO A 5 -18.42 9.40 32.39
C PRO A 5 -18.93 9.24 30.95
N GLY A 6 -18.43 10.09 30.05
CA GLY A 6 -18.68 9.98 28.62
C GLY A 6 -18.22 8.63 28.07
N PRO A 7 -18.61 8.28 26.82
CA PRO A 7 -18.33 6.96 26.26
C PRO A 7 -16.84 6.63 26.38
N SER A 8 -16.54 5.47 26.95
CA SER A 8 -15.21 4.88 27.02
C SER A 8 -14.73 4.55 25.61
N GLY A 9 -14.19 5.55 24.93
CA GLY A 9 -13.63 5.44 23.59
C GLY A 9 -12.11 5.50 23.64
N ILE A 10 -11.47 4.78 22.72
CA ILE A 10 -10.04 4.94 22.47
C ILE A 10 -9.82 6.30 21.80
N PRO A 11 -8.99 7.19 22.37
CA PRO A 11 -8.64 8.45 21.73
C PRO A 11 -8.00 8.21 20.36
N LEU A 12 -8.43 8.99 19.36
CA LEU A 12 -7.87 9.00 18.01
C LEU A 12 -7.22 10.36 17.75
N SER A 13 -5.91 10.37 17.56
CA SER A 13 -5.14 11.55 17.16
C SER A 13 -4.74 11.45 15.68
N HIS A 14 -4.54 12.59 15.01
CA HIS A 14 -4.07 12.63 13.62
C HIS A 14 -2.65 13.21 13.59
N HIS A 15 -1.66 12.35 13.34
CA HIS A 15 -0.25 12.68 13.35
C HIS A 15 0.48 11.99 12.18
N PRO A 16 0.39 12.53 10.96
CA PRO A 16 1.13 12.00 9.82
C PRO A 16 2.64 12.16 10.04
N ASP A 17 3.38 11.06 9.94
CA ASP A 17 4.82 11.03 10.22
C ASP A 17 5.70 11.42 9.01
N GLY A 18 5.09 11.58 7.83
CA GLY A 18 5.79 11.94 6.59
C GLY A 18 6.52 10.78 5.90
N THR A 19 6.39 9.54 6.39
CA THR A 19 7.08 8.35 5.83
C THR A 19 6.66 8.04 4.38
N GLY A 20 5.49 8.51 3.94
CA GLY A 20 5.01 8.32 2.57
C GLY A 20 4.50 6.90 2.30
N TYR A 21 3.76 6.33 3.26
CA TYR A 21 3.20 4.99 3.17
C TYR A 21 2.39 4.76 1.89
N LYS A 22 2.56 3.57 1.30
CA LYS A 22 1.78 3.08 0.16
C LYS A 22 1.25 1.68 0.48
N LEU A 23 0.04 1.40 0.00
CA LEU A 23 -0.58 0.10 0.13
C LEU A 23 -0.29 -0.73 -1.11
N LEU A 24 0.12 -1.98 -0.89
CA LEU A 24 0.39 -2.96 -1.95
C LEU A 24 -0.62 -4.11 -1.82
N GLU A 25 -1.31 -4.44 -2.90
CA GLU A 25 -2.20 -5.59 -2.97
C GLU A 25 -1.37 -6.87 -3.15
N LEU A 26 -1.37 -7.73 -2.14
CA LEU A 26 -0.65 -8.99 -2.16
C LEU A 26 -1.52 -10.09 -2.79
N GLN A 27 -1.02 -10.67 -3.88
CA GLN A 27 -1.63 -11.89 -4.43
C GLN A 27 -1.42 -13.07 -3.48
N SER A 28 -2.34 -14.04 -3.48
CA SER A 28 -2.32 -15.18 -2.55
C SER A 28 -1.00 -15.94 -2.55
N GLU A 29 -0.43 -16.19 -3.73
CA GLU A 29 0.88 -16.86 -3.84
C GLU A 29 2.02 -16.05 -3.20
N LEU A 30 2.00 -14.72 -3.34
CA LEU A 30 3.01 -13.86 -2.73
C LEU A 30 2.85 -13.81 -1.21
N LEU A 31 1.60 -13.81 -0.72
CA LEU A 31 1.30 -13.91 0.70
C LEU A 31 1.82 -15.24 1.27
N GLU A 32 1.50 -16.36 0.63
CA GLU A 32 2.00 -17.69 1.00
C GLU A 32 3.53 -17.74 1.01
N LEU A 33 4.19 -17.10 0.03
CA LEU A 33 5.65 -17.01 -0.01
C LEU A 33 6.22 -16.20 1.17
N LEU A 34 5.59 -15.08 1.52
CA LEU A 34 6.00 -14.21 2.62
C LEU A 34 5.74 -14.81 4.00
N GLU A 35 4.71 -15.66 4.12
CA GLU A 35 4.35 -16.37 5.36
C GLU A 35 4.96 -17.79 5.45
N SER A 36 5.69 -18.22 4.42
CA SER A 36 6.34 -19.54 4.39
C SER A 36 7.42 -19.68 5.46
N GLU A 37 7.81 -20.92 5.80
CA GLU A 37 8.86 -21.22 6.78
C GLU A 37 10.22 -20.63 6.40
N ASN A 38 10.47 -20.43 5.09
CA ASN A 38 11.67 -19.81 4.56
C ASN A 38 11.30 -18.64 3.64
N PRO A 39 10.85 -17.51 4.22
CA PRO A 39 10.43 -16.37 3.41
C PRO A 39 11.64 -15.75 2.70
N PRO A 40 11.44 -15.19 1.51
CA PRO A 40 12.52 -14.50 0.81
C PRO A 40 13.01 -13.32 1.66
N ALA A 41 14.32 -13.29 1.94
CA ALA A 41 14.91 -12.23 2.77
C ALA A 41 14.71 -10.82 2.18
N THR A 42 14.51 -10.70 0.86
CA THR A 42 14.28 -9.43 0.17
C THR A 42 13.37 -9.60 -1.03
N LEU A 43 12.46 -8.66 -1.23
CA LEU A 43 11.76 -8.45 -2.50
C LEU A 43 12.41 -7.27 -3.22
N THR A 44 12.67 -7.39 -4.52
CA THR A 44 13.37 -6.33 -5.27
C THR A 44 12.43 -5.66 -6.28
N ILE A 45 12.48 -4.33 -6.31
CA ILE A 45 11.76 -3.52 -7.30
C ILE A 45 12.77 -3.05 -8.36
N HIS A 46 12.48 -3.36 -9.61
CA HIS A 46 13.29 -2.97 -10.76
C HIS A 46 12.55 -1.93 -11.61
N PRO A 47 13.22 -0.86 -12.06
CA PRO A 47 12.63 0.06 -13.02
C PRO A 47 12.53 -0.61 -14.40
N SER A 48 11.42 -0.38 -15.08
CA SER A 48 11.19 -0.69 -16.50
C SER A 48 10.77 0.59 -17.23
N PRO A 49 10.95 0.68 -18.56
CA PRO A 49 10.56 1.87 -19.33
C PRO A 49 9.10 2.31 -19.15
N THR A 50 8.21 1.38 -18.78
CA THR A 50 6.77 1.64 -18.69
C THR A 50 6.18 1.49 -17.29
N ALA A 51 6.86 0.81 -16.37
CA ALA A 51 6.37 0.53 -15.01
C ALA A 51 7.52 0.17 -14.05
N ALA A 52 7.23 0.07 -12.76
CA ALA A 52 8.11 -0.61 -11.81
C ALA A 52 7.74 -2.11 -11.79
N LEU A 53 8.72 -2.99 -11.59
CA LEU A 53 8.55 -4.44 -11.58
C LEU A 53 8.99 -5.03 -10.24
N LEU A 54 8.12 -5.76 -9.56
CA LEU A 54 8.45 -6.57 -8.37
C LEU A 54 8.93 -7.94 -8.82
N LYS A 55 10.12 -8.33 -8.38
CA LYS A 55 10.64 -9.69 -8.60
C LYS A 55 10.68 -10.46 -7.30
N THR A 56 10.16 -11.69 -7.35
CA THR A 56 10.13 -12.61 -6.21
C THR A 56 11.29 -13.60 -6.31
N PRO A 57 12.16 -13.68 -5.28
CA PRO A 57 13.18 -14.73 -5.21
C PRO A 57 12.48 -16.09 -5.06
N GLY A 58 12.93 -17.10 -5.79
CA GLY A 58 12.46 -18.48 -5.64
C GLY A 58 11.60 -19.00 -6.80
N ASN A 59 10.59 -18.24 -7.24
CA ASN A 59 9.70 -18.66 -8.35
C ASN A 59 9.96 -17.89 -9.67
N ASN A 60 10.93 -16.96 -9.67
CA ASN A 60 11.31 -16.12 -10.83
C ASN A 60 10.11 -15.38 -11.47
N LYS A 61 9.04 -15.15 -10.69
CA LYS A 61 7.88 -14.39 -11.15
C LYS A 61 8.18 -12.90 -11.08
N THR A 62 7.63 -12.20 -12.07
CA THR A 62 7.74 -10.75 -12.18
C THR A 62 6.33 -10.18 -12.18
N TYR A 63 6.10 -9.16 -11.36
CA TYR A 63 4.83 -8.46 -11.28
C TYR A 63 5.03 -7.00 -11.66
N SER A 64 4.23 -6.49 -12.57
CA SER A 64 4.14 -5.06 -12.89
C SER A 64 3.33 -4.35 -11.81
N LEU A 65 3.91 -3.31 -11.21
CA LEU A 65 3.23 -2.45 -10.23
C LEU A 65 2.34 -1.45 -10.98
N ARG A 66 1.06 -1.45 -10.69
CA ARG A 66 0.12 -0.46 -11.23
C ARG A 66 -0.56 0.31 -10.13
N GLN A 67 -0.62 1.63 -10.31
CA GLN A 67 -1.31 2.49 -9.37
C GLN A 67 -2.81 2.53 -9.69
N LYS A 68 -3.63 2.32 -8.66
CA LYS A 68 -5.08 2.36 -8.72
C LYS A 68 -5.59 3.36 -7.69
N ASN A 69 -6.29 4.39 -8.16
CA ASN A 69 -6.88 5.37 -7.27
C ASN A 69 -8.16 4.83 -6.63
N THR A 70 -8.44 5.27 -5.41
CA THR A 70 -9.64 4.93 -4.66
C THR A 70 -10.49 6.19 -4.47
N SER A 71 -11.81 6.08 -4.61
CA SER A 71 -12.73 7.19 -4.32
C SER A 71 -12.91 7.44 -2.81
N ASN A 72 -12.49 6.47 -1.99
CA ASN A 72 -12.50 6.55 -0.54
C ASN A 72 -11.11 6.90 -0.02
N ALA A 73 -11.05 7.66 1.07
CA ALA A 73 -9.83 7.85 1.84
C ALA A 73 -9.57 6.65 2.75
N LEU A 74 -8.36 6.11 2.70
CA LEU A 74 -7.90 5.03 3.57
C LEU A 74 -7.00 5.62 4.64
N ILE A 75 -7.41 5.51 5.91
CA ILE A 75 -6.64 6.04 7.04
C ILE A 75 -5.81 4.91 7.64
N LEU A 76 -4.49 5.08 7.65
CA LEU A 76 -3.58 4.15 8.31
C LEU A 76 -3.46 4.53 9.78
N LEU A 77 -3.75 3.56 10.65
CA LEU A 77 -3.73 3.73 12.09
C LEU A 77 -2.57 2.94 12.68
N LYS A 78 -1.86 3.54 13.64
CA LYS A 78 -0.83 2.88 14.44
C LYS A 78 -1.17 3.09 15.93
N PRO A 79 -1.05 2.07 16.78
CA PRO A 79 -1.09 2.27 18.23
C PRO A 79 -0.01 3.27 18.65
N ALA A 80 -0.33 4.14 19.61
CA ALA A 80 0.67 5.03 20.19
C ALA A 80 1.77 4.18 20.85
N GLU A 81 3.04 4.56 20.67
CA GLU A 81 4.13 3.86 21.32
C GLU A 81 4.06 4.11 22.83
N TYR A 82 3.92 3.03 23.60
CA TYR A 82 3.95 3.08 25.07
C TYR A 82 5.35 3.48 25.51
N ASN A 83 5.59 4.79 25.70
CA ASN A 83 6.76 5.28 26.39
C ASN A 83 6.59 4.94 27.86
N GLY A 84 7.07 3.76 28.27
CA GLY A 84 6.96 3.17 29.61
C GLY A 84 7.66 3.96 30.71
N ASN A 85 7.36 5.24 30.85
CA ASN A 85 7.55 5.96 32.09
C ASN A 85 6.38 5.58 33.00
N PRO A 86 6.57 4.73 34.03
CA PRO A 86 5.62 4.70 35.12
C PRO A 86 5.59 6.11 35.69
N ARG A 87 4.49 6.83 35.47
CA ARG A 87 4.24 8.08 36.18
C ARG A 87 4.39 7.76 37.66
N LYS A 88 5.47 8.26 38.27
CA LYS A 88 5.68 8.11 39.71
C LYS A 88 4.55 8.84 40.42
N GLY A 89 3.61 8.05 40.94
CA GLY A 89 2.77 8.43 42.06
C GLY A 89 1.30 8.66 41.71
N GLY A 90 0.45 7.84 42.32
CA GLY A 90 -0.99 8.13 42.47
C GLY A 90 -1.88 7.11 41.77
N GLU A 91 -2.64 6.39 42.58
CA GLU A 91 -3.62 5.37 42.22
C GLU A 91 -4.60 5.82 41.12
N THR A 92 -4.94 4.87 40.23
CA THR A 92 -5.95 4.93 39.14
C THR A 92 -5.65 5.82 37.93
N GLU A 93 -4.59 5.51 37.17
CA GLU A 93 -4.49 5.92 35.76
C GLU A 93 -4.61 4.66 34.89
N THR A 94 -5.78 4.46 34.30
CA THR A 94 -6.00 3.54 33.18
C THR A 94 -4.98 3.90 32.11
N GLU A 95 -4.19 2.93 31.66
CA GLU A 95 -3.35 3.10 30.48
C GLU A 95 -4.29 3.44 29.31
N GLU A 96 -4.37 4.70 28.92
CA GLU A 96 -5.24 5.12 27.83
C GLU A 96 -4.60 4.61 26.53
N GLU A 97 -5.11 3.47 26.05
CA GLU A 97 -4.82 2.98 24.70
C GLU A 97 -5.16 4.10 23.72
N GLU A 98 -4.15 4.71 23.09
CA GLU A 98 -4.31 5.75 22.08
C GLU A 98 -3.99 5.18 20.70
N ILE A 99 -4.76 5.59 19.69
CA ILE A 99 -4.52 5.28 18.29
C ILE A 99 -4.19 6.57 17.54
N SER A 100 -3.16 6.54 16.70
CA SER A 100 -2.76 7.66 15.85
C SER A 100 -2.99 7.34 14.38
N ALA A 101 -3.61 8.27 13.65
CA ALA A 101 -3.68 8.26 12.20
C ALA A 101 -2.38 8.80 11.60
N ILE A 102 -1.58 7.86 11.08
CA ILE A 102 -0.22 8.08 10.56
C ILE A 102 -0.17 8.41 9.06
N ALA A 103 -1.24 8.09 8.33
CA ALA A 103 -1.36 8.48 6.93
C ALA A 103 -2.82 8.45 6.45
N THR A 104 -3.10 9.23 5.42
CA THR A 104 -4.32 9.09 4.62
C THR A 104 -3.93 8.83 3.17
N VAL A 105 -4.34 7.69 2.64
CA VAL A 105 -3.96 7.19 1.31
C VAL A 105 -5.20 7.17 0.40
N HIS A 106 -5.02 7.57 -0.86
CA HIS A 106 -6.08 7.63 -1.88
C HIS A 106 -5.76 6.74 -3.09
N GLU A 107 -4.72 5.94 -2.97
CA GLU A 107 -4.17 5.09 -4.01
C GLU A 107 -3.69 3.78 -3.42
N MET A 108 -3.72 2.73 -4.23
CA MET A 108 -3.16 1.43 -3.92
C MET A 108 -2.33 0.97 -5.11
N ILE A 109 -1.34 0.14 -4.85
CA ILE A 109 -0.55 -0.52 -5.87
C ILE A 109 -1.11 -1.93 -6.07
N GLU A 110 -1.61 -2.23 -7.26
CA GLU A 110 -1.96 -3.59 -7.67
C GLU A 110 -0.74 -4.28 -8.31
N LEU A 111 -0.62 -5.58 -8.10
CA LEU A 111 0.40 -6.43 -8.72
C LEU A 111 -0.20 -7.21 -9.88
N VAL A 112 0.31 -6.96 -11.10
CA VAL A 112 -0.11 -7.67 -12.30
C VAL A 112 1.01 -8.62 -12.75
N PRO A 113 0.79 -9.95 -12.78
CA PRO A 113 1.80 -10.89 -13.27
C PRO A 113 2.21 -10.54 -14.70
N GLU A 114 3.51 -10.36 -14.94
CA GLU A 114 4.05 -10.36 -16.29
C GLU A 114 4.31 -11.81 -16.68
N GLU A 115 3.57 -12.32 -17.66
CA GLU A 115 3.95 -13.57 -18.31
C GLU A 115 5.34 -13.38 -18.91
N SER A 116 6.32 -14.07 -18.36
CA SER A 116 7.64 -14.17 -18.96
C SER A 116 7.47 -14.83 -20.32
N ASP A 117 7.70 -14.05 -21.38
CA ASP A 117 7.73 -14.44 -22.79
C ASP A 117 6.42 -14.22 -23.59
N VAL A 118 6.09 -12.95 -23.81
CA VAL A 118 5.43 -12.57 -25.07
C VAL A 118 6.28 -11.49 -25.72
N GLN A 119 7.12 -11.94 -26.66
CA GLN A 119 7.65 -11.18 -27.77
C GLN A 119 6.76 -9.96 -28.05
N ALA A 120 7.30 -8.76 -27.80
CA ALA A 120 6.57 -7.51 -27.98
C ALA A 120 5.76 -7.60 -29.29
N PRO A 121 4.42 -7.40 -29.27
CA PRO A 121 3.67 -7.40 -30.50
C PRO A 121 4.29 -6.33 -31.38
N THR A 122 4.85 -6.76 -32.52
CA THR A 122 5.40 -5.87 -33.54
C THR A 122 4.41 -4.74 -33.74
N PRO A 123 4.84 -3.47 -33.72
CA PRO A 123 3.93 -2.36 -33.89
C PRO A 123 3.28 -2.52 -35.27
N LYS A 124 2.02 -2.99 -35.29
CA LYS A 124 1.20 -2.93 -36.50
C LYS A 124 1.16 -1.45 -36.85
N ALA A 125 1.78 -1.13 -37.99
CA ALA A 125 1.83 0.22 -38.53
C ALA A 125 0.45 0.88 -38.33
N ARG A 126 0.43 2.05 -37.69
CA ARG A 126 -0.77 2.89 -37.49
C ARG A 126 -1.26 3.47 -38.83
N GLY A 127 -1.39 2.63 -39.84
CA GLY A 127 -2.01 2.93 -41.11
C GLY A 127 -3.52 2.85 -40.98
N LYS A 128 -4.20 3.86 -41.53
CA LYS A 128 -5.65 3.96 -41.79
C LYS A 128 -6.54 4.71 -40.80
N TRP A 129 -6.04 5.28 -39.70
CA TRP A 129 -6.82 6.33 -38.99
C TRP A 129 -6.65 7.69 -39.67
N HIS A 130 -5.41 8.10 -39.93
CA HIS A 130 -5.10 9.40 -40.54
C HIS A 130 -5.63 9.56 -41.99
N GLU A 131 -5.92 8.45 -42.67
CA GLU A 131 -6.40 8.43 -44.06
C GLU A 131 -7.92 8.61 -44.18
N LYS A 132 -8.69 8.18 -43.17
CA LYS A 132 -10.16 8.25 -43.20
C LYS A 132 -10.73 9.62 -42.79
N PHE A 133 -9.97 10.43 -42.06
CA PHE A 133 -10.45 11.71 -41.52
C PHE A 133 -9.60 12.94 -41.93
N GLY A 134 -8.50 12.75 -42.66
CA GLY A 134 -7.61 13.83 -43.07
C GLY A 134 -8.00 14.56 -44.38
N ARG A 135 -8.96 14.05 -45.16
CA ARG A 135 -9.40 14.68 -46.43
C ARG A 135 -10.67 15.49 -46.26
N THR A 136 -10.59 16.54 -45.46
CA THR A 136 -11.47 17.71 -45.64
C THR A 136 -10.73 18.96 -45.22
N ARG A 137 -10.00 19.59 -46.16
CA ARG A 137 -9.96 21.03 -46.46
C ARG A 137 -9.34 21.20 -47.83
#